data_AF-A0A6P9AG09-F1
#
_entry.id   AF-A0A6P9AG09-F1
#
_cell.length_a   1.000
_cell.length_b   1.000
_cell.length_c   1.000
_cell.angle_alpha   90.00
_cell.angle_beta   90.00
_cell.angle_gamma   90.00
#
_symmetry.space_group_name_H-M   'P 1'
#
loop_
_entity.id
_entity.type
_entity.pdbx_description
1 polymer ?
#
loop_
_entity_poly.entity_id
_entity_poly.type
_entity_poly.pdbx_seq_one_letter_code
_entity_poly.pdbx_strand_id
1 'polypeptide(L)'
;MSWLFHYSKAGSGGGATPAATSSSSSSAGGIALPSTLTSLQQQRQRQIESLRSAHAAIAEIQKDVEYRLPFTVNNLTININILLPPQFPQEKPVISVFPPIRHHIMDKQGAYVTSPLINSFTMHSDLGKIVQSILDEFWKNPPVLAPNATTFPYLYSKPTGIPTYAQNFPFLSAYLPQETNRSVASVPLGESLSSGYSTDRPAAPSFGMITDLPLPVPTTEALSQGNQNGFGYKMPDVPDVFPELSELSISDLTDMNEQEDILLEQFVNLPQLKHIINDKDDLVKSIEELAKKNLLLEPSLETKRQTILDKYEQLIHLKTTFEKKVQRQHELSESCSASALQARLKVAAHEAEEESDTIAEDFLEGKTEIDDFLSSFMEKRTICHCRRAKEEKLQQIFFSS
;
A
#
# COMPACT_ATOMS: atom_id res chain seq x y z
N MET A 1 53.67 -31.01 10.39
CA MET A 1 53.80 -29.86 11.32
C MET A 1 52.45 -29.69 12.00
N SER A 2 52.24 -30.45 13.07
CA SER A 2 52.15 -29.91 14.44
C SER A 2 50.96 -28.98 14.65
N TRP A 3 49.88 -29.61 15.12
CA TRP A 3 48.96 -29.17 16.16
C TRP A 3 49.50 -28.08 17.11
N LEU A 4 48.63 -27.14 17.49
CA LEU A 4 48.30 -26.81 18.90
C LEU A 4 47.27 -25.68 18.96
N PHE A 5 46.00 -26.05 19.19
CA PHE A 5 45.10 -25.27 20.04
C PHE A 5 45.51 -25.54 21.49
N HIS A 6 45.47 -24.55 22.37
CA HIS A 6 45.25 -24.80 23.79
C HIS A 6 44.00 -24.09 24.29
N TYR A 7 43.12 -24.96 24.78
CA TYR A 7 41.88 -24.74 25.50
C TYR A 7 42.18 -24.72 27.01
N SER A 8 41.42 -23.95 27.78
CA SER A 8 41.14 -24.18 29.22
C SER A 8 40.01 -23.22 29.60
N LYS A 9 38.75 -23.59 29.91
CA LYS A 9 38.14 -24.47 30.92
C LYS A 9 38.46 -24.08 32.38
N ALA A 10 37.43 -23.63 33.12
CA ALA A 10 36.89 -24.24 34.36
C ALA A 10 36.46 -23.24 35.46
N GLY A 11 35.39 -23.61 36.18
CA GLY A 11 35.02 -23.18 37.55
C GLY A 11 33.83 -22.21 37.58
N SER A 12 32.57 -22.58 37.87
CA SER A 12 31.96 -23.32 38.99
C SER A 12 32.18 -22.67 40.36
N GLY A 13 31.08 -22.28 41.02
CA GLY A 13 30.97 -22.33 42.48
C GLY A 13 30.29 -21.15 43.19
N GLY A 14 29.19 -21.44 43.89
CA GLY A 14 28.73 -20.77 45.13
C GLY A 14 27.97 -19.46 44.92
N GLY A 15 26.74 -19.24 45.40
CA GLY A 15 26.10 -19.75 46.60
C GLY A 15 26.34 -18.81 47.77
N ALA A 16 25.40 -17.90 48.06
CA ALA A 16 25.12 -17.33 49.39
C ALA A 16 24.04 -16.23 49.32
N THR A 17 22.81 -16.56 49.72
CA THR A 17 22.03 -15.74 50.66
C THR A 17 22.64 -15.94 52.07
N PRO A 18 22.40 -15.12 53.13
CA PRO A 18 21.16 -14.39 53.42
C PRO A 18 21.35 -13.01 54.11
N ALA A 19 20.24 -12.27 54.30
CA ALA A 19 19.85 -11.70 55.60
C ALA A 19 18.68 -10.73 55.41
N ALA A 20 17.58 -11.06 56.08
CA ALA A 20 16.40 -10.23 56.24
C ALA A 20 16.61 -9.24 57.39
N THR A 21 16.03 -8.04 57.30
CA THR A 21 15.36 -7.40 58.45
C THR A 21 14.27 -6.45 57.95
N SER A 22 13.04 -6.72 58.42
CA SER A 22 11.89 -5.83 58.75
C SER A 22 12.04 -4.32 58.47
N SER A 23 11.02 -3.53 58.12
CA SER A 23 9.57 -3.66 58.10
C SER A 23 9.04 -2.26 57.76
N SER A 24 8.04 -2.14 56.90
CA SER A 24 6.88 -1.24 57.13
C SER A 24 5.93 -1.29 55.94
N SER A 25 4.68 -1.54 56.30
CA SER A 25 3.50 -1.56 55.46
C SER A 25 3.12 -0.15 55.00
N SER A 26 2.93 0.03 53.69
CA SER A 26 2.00 1.04 53.17
C SER A 26 1.46 0.59 51.81
N SER A 27 0.20 0.19 51.85
CA SER A 27 -0.71 0.05 50.72
C SER A 27 -0.79 1.33 49.89
N ALA A 28 -0.52 1.25 48.58
CA ALA A 28 -1.20 2.07 47.57
C ALA A 28 -0.75 1.70 46.15
N GLY A 29 -1.72 1.26 45.34
CA GLY A 29 -1.86 1.62 43.93
C GLY A 29 -0.66 1.40 43.00
N GLY A 30 -0.61 0.21 42.38
CA GLY A 30 0.03 0.11 41.07
C GLY A 30 -0.72 1.03 40.09
N ILE A 31 -0.09 2.13 39.69
CA ILE A 31 -0.61 3.03 38.66
C ILE A 31 -0.39 2.31 37.32
N ALA A 32 -1.41 1.57 36.89
CA ALA A 32 -1.58 1.23 35.49
C ALA A 32 -1.76 2.54 34.70
N LEU A 33 -0.88 2.80 33.73
CA LEU A 33 -1.01 3.89 32.77
C LEU A 33 -2.36 3.79 32.04
N PRO A 34 -3.20 4.83 32.01
CA PRO A 34 -4.34 4.85 31.10
C PRO A 34 -3.86 5.33 29.73
N SER A 35 -3.46 4.41 28.86
CA SER A 35 -3.50 4.64 27.41
C SER A 35 -4.96 4.59 26.94
N THR A 36 -5.80 5.49 27.46
CA THR A 36 -7.23 5.48 27.12
C THR A 36 -7.42 6.33 25.87
N LEU A 37 -7.51 5.66 24.72
CA LEU A 37 -8.04 6.21 23.46
C LEU A 37 -9.29 7.08 23.74
N THR A 38 -9.49 8.17 23.00
CA THR A 38 -10.73 8.97 23.13
C THR A 38 -11.95 8.10 22.88
N SER A 39 -13.13 8.46 23.39
CA SER A 39 -14.36 7.67 23.19
C SER A 39 -14.64 7.41 21.70
N LEU A 40 -14.40 8.42 20.84
CA LEU A 40 -14.50 8.32 19.39
C LEU A 40 -13.45 7.36 18.80
N GLN A 41 -12.19 7.44 19.25
CA GLN A 41 -11.13 6.53 18.83
C GLN A 41 -11.39 5.08 19.27
N GLN A 42 -11.90 4.86 20.49
CA GLN A 42 -12.34 3.54 20.95
C GLN A 42 -13.47 3.00 20.08
N GLN A 43 -14.41 3.86 19.69
CA GLN A 43 -15.51 3.46 18.83
C GLN A 43 -15.04 3.14 17.41
N ARG A 44 -14.13 3.93 16.83
CA ARG A 44 -13.43 3.63 15.57
C ARG A 44 -12.72 2.28 15.65
N GLN A 45 -11.93 2.05 16.69
CA GLN A 45 -11.20 0.81 16.89
C GLN A 45 -12.14 -0.38 17.00
N ARG A 46 -13.27 -0.25 17.71
CA ARG A 46 -14.29 -1.32 17.80
C ARG A 46 -14.84 -1.72 16.42
N GLN A 47 -15.10 -0.75 15.54
CA GLN A 47 -15.59 -1.03 14.18
C GLN A 47 -14.51 -1.69 13.31
N ILE A 48 -13.26 -1.22 13.41
CA ILE A 48 -12.11 -1.81 12.69
C ILE A 48 -11.85 -3.23 13.18
N GLU A 49 -11.94 -3.47 14.48
CA GLU A 49 -11.78 -4.80 15.06
C GLU A 49 -12.87 -5.75 14.60
N SER A 50 -14.13 -5.30 14.56
CA SER A 50 -15.22 -6.09 13.99
C SER A 50 -14.95 -6.45 12.52
N LEU A 51 -14.47 -5.49 11.74
CA LEU A 51 -14.13 -5.70 10.33
C LEU A 51 -12.99 -6.73 10.16
N ARG A 52 -11.92 -6.62 10.95
CA ARG A 52 -10.79 -7.58 10.92
C ARG A 52 -11.18 -8.96 11.40
N SER A 53 -11.98 -9.04 12.46
CA SER A 53 -12.45 -10.30 13.01
C SER A 53 -13.39 -11.03 12.05
N ALA A 54 -14.18 -10.30 11.26
CA ALA A 54 -15.08 -10.89 10.28
C ALA A 54 -14.36 -11.33 8.99
N HIS A 55 -13.28 -10.64 8.60
CA HIS A 55 -12.64 -10.82 7.29
C HIS A 55 -11.12 -11.00 7.40
N ALA A 56 -10.67 -12.25 7.52
CA ALA A 56 -9.23 -12.56 7.67
C ALA A 56 -8.35 -12.13 6.48
N ALA A 57 -8.92 -12.00 5.29
CA ALA A 57 -8.20 -11.61 4.07
C ALA A 57 -8.08 -10.08 3.89
N ILE A 58 -8.56 -9.27 4.84
CA ILE A 58 -8.52 -7.81 4.72
C ILE A 58 -7.09 -7.27 4.87
N ALA A 59 -6.68 -6.44 3.92
CA ALA A 59 -5.41 -5.72 3.93
C ALA A 59 -5.61 -4.30 4.47
N GLU A 60 -4.73 -3.88 5.39
CA GLU A 60 -4.63 -2.50 5.84
C GLU A 60 -3.73 -1.72 4.87
N ILE A 61 -4.33 -0.78 4.14
CA ILE A 61 -3.60 0.07 3.18
C ILE A 61 -3.08 1.31 3.89
N GLN A 62 -3.94 1.94 4.69
CA GLN A 62 -3.58 3.05 5.56
C GLN A 62 -4.23 2.87 6.91
N LYS A 63 -3.41 2.92 7.97
CA LYS A 63 -3.86 2.72 9.34
C LYS A 63 -5.00 3.66 9.72
N ASP A 64 -6.06 3.07 10.25
CA ASP A 64 -7.30 3.73 10.71
C ASP A 64 -8.05 4.52 9.62
N VAL A 65 -7.68 4.38 8.33
CA VAL A 65 -8.22 5.17 7.21
C VAL A 65 -8.68 4.31 6.03
N GLU A 66 -7.85 3.41 5.50
CA GLU A 66 -8.17 2.65 4.28
C GLU A 66 -7.86 1.17 4.43
N TYR A 67 -8.85 0.35 4.08
CA TYR A 67 -8.76 -1.10 4.08
C TYR A 67 -9.22 -1.66 2.74
N ARG A 68 -8.62 -2.77 2.33
CA ARG A 68 -8.93 -3.44 1.06
C ARG A 68 -9.17 -4.92 1.27
N LEU A 69 -10.28 -5.41 0.75
CA LEU A 69 -10.66 -6.82 0.82
C LEU A 69 -10.77 -7.39 -0.60
N PRO A 70 -9.85 -8.28 -1.03
CA PRO A 70 -10.03 -9.02 -2.27
C PRO A 70 -11.18 -10.01 -2.15
N PHE A 71 -12.00 -10.09 -3.19
CA PHE A 71 -13.15 -10.98 -3.26
C PHE A 71 -13.24 -11.61 -4.65
N THR A 72 -13.44 -12.92 -4.71
CA THR A 72 -13.54 -13.67 -5.97
C THR A 72 -14.81 -14.52 -5.98
N VAL A 73 -15.64 -14.32 -7.01
CA VAL A 73 -16.85 -15.12 -7.26
C VAL A 73 -16.99 -15.33 -8.77
N ASN A 74 -17.33 -16.55 -9.21
CA ASN A 74 -17.54 -16.90 -10.64
C ASN A 74 -16.42 -16.41 -11.59
N ASN A 75 -15.15 -16.63 -11.21
CA ASN A 75 -13.95 -16.18 -11.94
C ASN A 75 -13.80 -14.65 -12.08
N LEU A 76 -14.64 -13.85 -11.43
CA LEU A 76 -14.49 -12.41 -11.30
C LEU A 76 -13.82 -12.09 -9.96
N THR A 77 -12.65 -11.45 -10.03
CA THR A 77 -11.95 -10.92 -8.84
C THR A 77 -12.14 -9.41 -8.77
N ILE A 78 -12.70 -8.94 -7.66
CA ILE A 78 -12.87 -7.52 -7.34
C ILE A 78 -12.20 -7.21 -6.01
N ASN A 79 -11.78 -5.96 -5.84
CA ASN A 79 -11.30 -5.43 -4.57
C ASN A 79 -12.38 -4.52 -3.99
N ILE A 80 -12.81 -4.82 -2.77
CA ILE A 80 -13.69 -3.94 -2.00
C ILE A 80 -12.80 -3.01 -1.19
N ASN A 81 -12.89 -1.71 -1.47
CA ASN A 81 -12.15 -0.67 -0.75
C ASN A 81 -13.07 -0.02 0.28
N ILE A 82 -12.61 0.06 1.52
CA ILE A 82 -13.34 0.60 2.66
C ILE A 82 -12.54 1.80 3.16
N LEU A 83 -13.10 2.98 2.98
CA LEU A 83 -12.52 4.26 3.42
C LEU A 83 -13.26 4.75 4.66
N LEU A 84 -12.52 4.97 5.74
CA LEU A 84 -13.00 5.50 7.01
C LEU A 84 -12.72 7.00 7.08
N PRO A 85 -13.73 7.88 7.04
CA PRO A 85 -13.52 9.32 7.09
C PRO A 85 -12.93 9.79 8.44
N PRO A 86 -12.43 11.03 8.52
CA PRO A 86 -11.86 11.57 9.76
C PRO A 86 -12.83 11.51 10.95
N GLN A 87 -14.12 11.76 10.72
CA GLN A 87 -15.17 11.76 11.74
C GLN A 87 -15.84 10.39 11.96
N PHE A 88 -15.31 9.32 11.38
CA PHE A 88 -15.84 7.97 11.58
C PHE A 88 -15.78 7.57 13.07
N PRO A 89 -16.83 6.96 13.66
CA PRO A 89 -18.07 6.46 13.02
C PRO A 89 -19.28 7.39 13.11
N GLN A 90 -19.11 8.68 13.41
CA GLN A 90 -20.22 9.66 13.29
C GLN A 90 -20.55 9.90 11.81
N GLU A 91 -19.52 9.94 10.98
CA GLU A 91 -19.65 9.91 9.52
C GLU A 91 -19.55 8.45 9.02
N LYS A 92 -20.43 8.07 8.07
CA LYS A 92 -20.49 6.71 7.54
C LYS A 92 -19.24 6.35 6.73
N PRO A 93 -18.84 5.07 6.67
CA PRO A 93 -17.74 4.66 5.81
C PRO A 93 -18.14 4.74 4.34
N VAL A 94 -17.15 4.93 3.47
CA VAL A 94 -17.32 4.88 2.01
C VAL A 94 -16.82 3.54 1.53
N ILE A 95 -17.70 2.76 0.90
CA ILE A 95 -17.36 1.44 0.35
C ILE A 95 -17.44 1.51 -1.17
N SER A 96 -16.35 1.18 -1.84
CA SER A 96 -16.25 1.13 -3.29
C SER A 96 -15.65 -0.19 -3.76
N VAL A 97 -15.80 -0.50 -5.04
CA VAL A 97 -15.26 -1.72 -5.65
C VAL A 97 -14.44 -1.40 -6.89
N PHE A 98 -13.40 -2.19 -7.12
CA PHE A 98 -12.60 -2.13 -8.34
C PHE A 98 -12.20 -3.53 -8.83
N PRO A 99 -12.36 -3.87 -10.12
CA PRO A 99 -12.94 -3.05 -11.20
C PRO A 99 -14.44 -2.75 -10.99
N PRO A 100 -15.00 -1.71 -11.65
CA PRO A 100 -16.42 -1.38 -11.51
C PRO A 100 -17.35 -2.51 -11.96
N ILE A 101 -18.41 -2.76 -11.21
CA ILE A 101 -19.35 -3.88 -11.42
C ILE A 101 -20.79 -3.40 -11.59
N ARG A 102 -21.58 -4.13 -12.37
CA ARG A 102 -23.05 -4.03 -12.40
C ARG A 102 -23.64 -4.94 -11.35
N HIS A 103 -24.25 -4.34 -10.34
CA HIS A 103 -24.98 -5.04 -9.30
C HIS A 103 -26.02 -4.09 -8.67
N HIS A 104 -27.15 -4.61 -8.17
CA HIS A 104 -28.27 -3.76 -7.70
C HIS A 104 -27.96 -2.96 -6.42
N ILE A 105 -26.98 -3.39 -5.63
CA ILE A 105 -26.47 -2.63 -4.47
C ILE A 105 -25.37 -1.63 -4.83
N MET A 106 -25.11 -1.41 -6.12
CA MET A 106 -24.10 -0.45 -6.59
C MET A 106 -24.77 0.79 -7.18
N ASP A 107 -24.01 1.87 -7.31
CA ASP A 107 -24.43 3.06 -8.04
C ASP A 107 -24.50 2.82 -9.56
N LYS A 108 -24.98 3.81 -10.32
CA LYS A 108 -25.15 3.70 -11.77
C LYS A 108 -23.81 3.46 -12.50
N GLN A 109 -22.71 3.89 -11.89
CA GLN A 109 -21.35 3.79 -12.39
C GLN A 109 -20.70 2.45 -12.02
N GLY A 110 -21.26 1.71 -11.05
CA GLY A 110 -20.75 0.42 -10.60
C GLY A 110 -19.53 0.50 -9.68
N ALA A 111 -19.25 1.68 -9.14
CA ALA A 111 -18.05 1.96 -8.34
C ALA A 111 -18.34 2.00 -6.84
N TYR A 112 -19.49 2.54 -6.42
CA TYR A 112 -19.82 2.74 -5.01
C TYR A 112 -20.99 1.89 -4.56
N VAL A 113 -20.91 1.35 -3.35
CA VAL A 113 -22.00 0.58 -2.73
C VAL A 113 -23.09 1.54 -2.25
N THR A 114 -24.34 1.29 -2.64
CA THR A 114 -25.55 2.06 -2.34
C THR A 114 -26.55 1.30 -1.46
N SER A 115 -26.12 0.22 -0.81
CA SER A 115 -27.00 -0.63 0.02
C SER A 115 -27.69 0.16 1.15
N PRO A 116 -28.91 -0.24 1.58
CA PRO A 116 -29.58 0.41 2.71
C PRO A 116 -28.74 0.39 3.99
N LEU A 117 -28.02 -0.71 4.23
CA LEU A 117 -27.17 -0.90 5.42
C LEU A 117 -26.06 0.15 5.53
N ILE A 118 -25.44 0.53 4.40
CA ILE A 118 -24.41 1.58 4.41
C ILE A 118 -25.04 2.97 4.48
N ASN A 119 -26.22 3.16 3.89
CA ASN A 119 -26.91 4.45 3.88
C ASN A 119 -27.54 4.82 5.22
N SER A 120 -28.02 3.83 5.99
CA SER A 120 -28.54 4.00 7.34
C SER A 120 -27.49 3.71 8.41
N PHE A 121 -26.20 3.78 8.07
CA PHE A 121 -25.12 3.55 9.01
C PHE A 121 -25.20 4.51 10.20
N THR A 122 -25.01 3.96 11.39
CA THR A 122 -24.93 4.71 12.65
C THR A 122 -23.70 4.28 13.43
N MET A 123 -23.32 5.06 14.43
CA MET A 123 -22.18 4.75 15.30
C MET A 123 -22.32 3.42 16.07
N HIS A 124 -23.54 2.88 16.17
CA HIS A 124 -23.87 1.59 16.80
C HIS A 124 -23.99 0.44 15.81
N SER A 125 -23.85 0.71 14.51
CA SER A 125 -23.82 -0.31 13.47
C SER A 125 -22.58 -1.20 13.63
N ASP A 126 -22.52 -2.28 12.88
CA ASP A 126 -21.39 -3.22 12.92
C ASP A 126 -20.78 -3.30 11.53
N LEU A 127 -19.63 -2.65 11.34
CA LEU A 127 -18.97 -2.54 10.03
C LEU A 127 -18.61 -3.92 9.46
N GLY A 128 -18.16 -4.85 10.30
CA GLY A 128 -17.84 -6.22 9.89
C GLY A 128 -19.05 -6.94 9.32
N LYS A 129 -20.21 -6.83 9.99
CA LYS A 129 -21.47 -7.41 9.51
C LYS A 129 -22.02 -6.73 8.27
N ILE A 130 -21.87 -5.41 8.14
CA ILE A 130 -22.28 -4.68 6.93
C ILE A 130 -21.48 -5.17 5.73
N VAL A 131 -20.15 -5.27 5.87
CA VAL A 131 -19.29 -5.81 4.80
C VAL A 131 -19.64 -7.28 4.52
N GLN A 132 -19.89 -8.10 5.55
CA GLN A 132 -20.33 -9.47 5.35
C GLN A 132 -21.65 -9.55 4.56
N SER A 133 -22.64 -8.73 4.89
CA SER A 133 -23.90 -8.69 4.14
C SER A 133 -23.71 -8.27 2.68
N ILE A 134 -22.73 -7.43 2.37
CA ILE A 134 -22.37 -7.08 0.99
C ILE A 134 -21.77 -8.29 0.28
N LEU A 135 -20.87 -9.03 0.94
CA LEU A 135 -20.29 -10.26 0.38
C LEU A 135 -21.35 -11.34 0.16
N ASP A 136 -22.25 -11.53 1.11
CA ASP A 136 -23.34 -12.50 1.02
C ASP A 136 -24.28 -12.15 -0.14
N GLU A 137 -24.56 -10.86 -0.34
CA GLU A 137 -25.34 -10.41 -1.49
C GLU A 137 -24.61 -10.67 -2.81
N PHE A 138 -23.31 -10.42 -2.89
CA PHE A 138 -22.51 -10.77 -4.09
C PHE A 138 -22.40 -12.27 -4.32
N TRP A 139 -22.44 -13.09 -3.28
CA TRP A 139 -22.51 -14.55 -3.43
C TRP A 139 -23.88 -15.00 -3.94
N LYS A 140 -24.95 -14.41 -3.39
CA LYS A 140 -26.33 -14.73 -3.77
C LYS A 140 -26.68 -14.24 -5.17
N ASN A 141 -26.22 -13.04 -5.51
CA ASN A 141 -26.41 -12.36 -6.78
C ASN A 141 -25.02 -11.98 -7.35
N PRO A 142 -24.34 -12.89 -8.06
CA PRO A 142 -23.00 -12.65 -8.58
C PRO A 142 -22.89 -11.37 -9.42
N PRO A 143 -21.98 -10.45 -9.10
CA PRO A 143 -21.79 -9.23 -9.87
C PRO A 143 -21.18 -9.52 -11.25
N VAL A 144 -21.47 -8.66 -12.21
CA VAL A 144 -20.91 -8.72 -13.57
C VAL A 144 -20.08 -7.46 -13.82
N LEU A 145 -19.00 -7.54 -14.60
CA LEU A 145 -18.21 -6.35 -14.96
C LEU A 145 -19.08 -5.30 -15.65
N ALA A 146 -18.90 -4.03 -15.29
CA ALA A 146 -19.52 -2.95 -16.04
C ALA A 146 -18.92 -2.89 -17.47
N PRO A 147 -19.72 -2.65 -18.53
CA PRO A 147 -19.27 -2.70 -19.94
C PRO A 147 -18.20 -1.67 -20.32
N ASN A 148 -17.87 -0.76 -19.41
CA ASN A 148 -16.83 0.25 -19.50
C ASN A 148 -15.60 -0.06 -18.63
N ALA A 149 -15.53 -1.24 -18.00
CA ALA A 149 -14.42 -1.66 -17.12
C ALA A 149 -13.08 -1.90 -17.84
N THR A 150 -13.07 -2.00 -19.18
CA THR A 150 -11.82 -2.02 -19.98
C THR A 150 -11.25 -0.62 -20.24
N THR A 151 -11.93 0.44 -19.82
CA THR A 151 -11.38 1.80 -19.88
C THR A 151 -10.76 2.15 -18.54
N PHE A 152 -9.44 2.12 -18.48
CA PHE A 152 -8.68 2.72 -17.38
C PHE A 152 -9.22 4.14 -17.09
N PRO A 153 -9.54 4.52 -15.84
CA PRO A 153 -10.21 5.79 -15.53
C PRO A 153 -9.35 7.05 -15.80
N TYR A 154 -8.14 6.90 -16.34
CA TYR A 154 -7.24 8.01 -16.65
C TYR A 154 -7.21 8.38 -18.15
N LEU A 155 -8.17 7.91 -18.95
CA LEU A 155 -8.28 8.33 -20.35
C LEU A 155 -9.50 9.21 -20.59
N TYR A 156 -9.21 10.34 -21.25
CA TYR A 156 -10.06 11.47 -21.68
C TYR A 156 -10.36 12.52 -20.60
N SER A 157 -10.18 13.81 -20.83
CA SER A 157 -10.13 14.56 -22.09
C SER A 157 -9.46 15.93 -21.90
N LYS A 158 -8.55 16.32 -22.80
CA LYS A 158 -8.27 17.75 -23.07
C LYS A 158 -9.53 18.39 -23.65
N PRO A 159 -10.03 19.52 -23.11
CA PRO A 159 -10.72 20.51 -23.91
C PRO A 159 -9.70 21.58 -24.32
N THR A 160 -9.52 21.73 -25.62
CA THR A 160 -8.89 22.90 -26.22
C THR A 160 -9.74 24.12 -25.88
N GLY A 161 -9.18 25.07 -25.13
CA GLY A 161 -9.87 26.32 -24.79
C GLY A 161 -9.29 26.98 -23.55
N ILE A 162 -8.27 27.81 -23.75
CA ILE A 162 -7.82 28.80 -22.74
C ILE A 162 -8.94 29.85 -22.62
N PRO A 163 -9.33 30.25 -21.40
CA PRO A 163 -8.92 31.58 -20.95
C PRO A 163 -8.27 31.54 -19.56
N THR A 164 -7.19 32.31 -19.46
CA THR A 164 -6.51 32.75 -18.25
C THR A 164 -7.47 33.41 -17.28
N TYR A 165 -7.44 33.01 -15.99
CA TYR A 165 -7.72 33.93 -14.88
C TYR A 165 -6.76 33.69 -13.72
N ALA A 166 -6.26 34.80 -13.22
CA ALA A 166 -5.31 34.93 -12.15
C ALA A 166 -5.97 34.83 -10.77
N GLN A 167 -5.13 34.51 -9.79
CA GLN A 167 -5.24 34.80 -8.35
C GLN A 167 -6.54 34.41 -7.60
N ASN A 168 -6.39 33.54 -6.60
CA ASN A 168 -6.64 33.87 -5.19
C ASN A 168 -6.58 32.58 -4.35
N PHE A 169 -5.50 32.40 -3.58
CA PHE A 169 -5.48 31.49 -2.44
C PHE A 169 -5.93 32.26 -1.19
N PRO A 170 -7.02 31.88 -0.51
CA PRO A 170 -7.26 32.30 0.86
C PRO A 170 -6.47 31.39 1.80
N PHE A 171 -5.64 32.04 2.61
CA PHE A 171 -4.92 31.47 3.75
C PHE A 171 -5.90 31.03 4.86
N LEU A 172 -5.54 29.95 5.59
CA LEU A 172 -5.79 29.54 7.01
C LEU A 172 -7.07 30.06 7.74
N SER A 173 -7.78 29.32 8.61
CA SER A 173 -7.35 28.47 9.73
C SER A 173 -8.58 27.93 10.47
N ALA A 174 -8.44 26.84 11.22
CA ALA A 174 -9.09 26.68 12.54
C ALA A 174 -8.24 25.76 13.43
N TYR A 175 -7.65 26.37 14.46
CA TYR A 175 -7.00 25.76 15.62
C TYR A 175 -8.06 25.13 16.55
N LEU A 176 -7.74 24.01 17.21
CA LEU A 176 -8.12 23.70 18.61
C LEU A 176 -7.25 22.53 19.15
N PRO A 177 -7.11 22.32 20.47
CA PRO A 177 -5.87 22.49 21.21
C PRO A 177 -5.21 21.18 21.66
N GLN A 178 -3.88 21.22 21.83
CA GLN A 178 -3.11 20.17 22.48
C GLN A 178 -3.20 20.31 24.00
N GLU A 179 -3.70 19.25 24.65
CA GLU A 179 -3.44 19.00 26.07
C GLU A 179 -2.02 18.45 26.27
N THR A 180 -1.43 18.91 27.38
CA THR A 180 -0.03 18.79 27.76
C THR A 180 0.15 17.63 28.75
N ASN A 181 0.94 16.60 28.43
CA ASN A 181 2.00 16.11 29.32
C ASN A 181 2.93 15.09 28.64
N ARG A 182 4.22 15.20 28.98
CA ARG A 182 5.40 14.67 28.28
C ARG A 182 6.07 13.54 29.07
N SER A 183 6.92 12.74 28.41
CA SER A 183 8.28 12.31 28.84
C SER A 183 8.87 11.35 27.79
N VAL A 184 9.76 11.78 26.88
CA VAL A 184 11.24 11.83 26.94
C VAL A 184 11.95 10.47 27.15
N ALA A 185 12.56 9.93 26.08
CA ALA A 185 13.87 9.25 26.07
C ALA A 185 14.32 9.11 24.59
N SER A 186 15.29 9.89 24.12
CA SER A 186 16.74 9.59 24.04
C SER A 186 17.10 8.60 22.94
N VAL A 187 17.64 9.15 21.85
CA VAL A 187 18.35 8.43 20.77
C VAL A 187 19.77 8.08 21.25
N PRO A 188 20.39 7.02 20.72
CA PRO A 188 21.74 7.24 20.17
C PRO A 188 21.95 6.64 18.77
N LEU A 189 22.73 7.38 17.98
CA LEU A 189 23.26 7.05 16.66
C LEU A 189 24.78 6.80 16.78
N GLY A 190 25.32 5.87 15.98
CA GLY A 190 26.75 5.69 15.68
C GLY A 190 27.20 4.24 15.88
N GLU A 191 27.10 3.36 14.87
CA GLU A 191 28.06 3.10 13.76
C GLU A 191 29.15 2.06 14.07
N SER A 192 29.07 0.93 13.33
CA SER A 192 30.11 0.12 12.66
C SER A 192 31.35 -0.38 13.44
N LEU A 193 31.78 -1.64 13.30
CA LEU A 193 32.40 -2.20 12.09
C LEU A 193 32.44 -3.76 12.08
N SER A 194 32.12 -4.34 10.91
CA SER A 194 32.90 -5.34 10.12
C SER A 194 33.12 -6.77 10.67
N SER A 195 33.28 -7.83 9.85
CA SER A 195 33.10 -8.15 8.42
C SER A 195 33.47 -9.64 8.27
N GLY A 196 32.91 -10.36 7.28
CA GLY A 196 33.22 -11.77 7.03
C GLY A 196 32.65 -12.35 5.73
N TYR A 197 32.98 -11.69 4.62
CA TYR A 197 32.92 -12.06 3.20
C TYR A 197 32.46 -13.47 2.76
N SER A 198 31.42 -13.49 1.93
CA SER A 198 31.49 -14.06 0.57
C SER A 198 30.67 -13.18 -0.38
N THR A 199 31.22 -12.95 -1.56
CA THR A 199 30.72 -12.12 -2.64
C THR A 199 29.36 -12.58 -3.15
N ASP A 200 28.34 -11.73 -3.09
CA ASP A 200 27.53 -11.39 -4.27
C ASP A 200 26.55 -10.24 -3.98
N ARG A 201 26.45 -9.38 -4.98
CA ARG A 201 25.65 -8.15 -5.07
C ARG A 201 24.16 -8.46 -4.83
N PRO A 202 23.39 -7.65 -4.07
CA PRO A 202 21.95 -7.80 -4.02
C PRO A 202 21.37 -7.51 -5.41
N ALA A 203 20.81 -8.54 -6.02
CA ALA A 203 20.15 -8.46 -7.32
C ALA A 203 18.99 -7.46 -7.25
N ALA A 204 18.94 -6.57 -8.23
CA ALA A 204 17.75 -5.77 -8.50
C ALA A 204 16.55 -6.71 -8.73
N PRO A 205 15.33 -6.33 -8.37
CA PRO A 205 14.16 -7.10 -8.72
C PRO A 205 14.10 -7.20 -10.25
N SER A 206 14.24 -8.42 -10.77
CA SER A 206 14.02 -8.74 -12.17
C SER A 206 12.55 -8.49 -12.47
N PHE A 207 12.23 -7.28 -12.93
CA PHE A 207 10.96 -7.05 -13.60
C PHE A 207 10.94 -7.97 -14.82
N GLY A 208 10.04 -8.95 -14.75
CA GLY A 208 9.92 -10.07 -15.67
C GLY A 208 9.98 -9.61 -17.11
N MET A 209 11.07 -9.99 -17.77
CA MET A 209 10.98 -10.43 -19.14
C MET A 209 10.04 -11.64 -19.09
N ILE A 210 8.82 -11.48 -19.60
CA ILE A 210 7.93 -12.62 -19.80
C ILE A 210 8.45 -13.35 -21.04
N THR A 211 9.60 -14.01 -20.92
CA THR A 211 10.20 -14.83 -21.99
C THR A 211 9.63 -16.23 -22.03
N ASP A 212 8.77 -16.58 -21.07
CA ASP A 212 8.25 -17.93 -20.90
C ASP A 212 6.72 -17.93 -20.84
N LEU A 213 6.09 -17.18 -21.75
CA LEU A 213 4.71 -17.51 -22.12
C LEU A 213 4.81 -18.74 -23.03
N PRO A 214 4.23 -19.90 -22.66
CA PRO A 214 4.07 -20.98 -23.63
C PRO A 214 3.27 -20.39 -24.79
N LEU A 215 3.90 -20.32 -25.97
CA LEU A 215 3.16 -20.06 -27.20
C LEU A 215 2.02 -21.07 -27.23
N PRO A 216 0.76 -20.66 -27.47
CA PRO A 216 -0.35 -21.58 -27.61
C PRO A 216 -0.18 -22.26 -28.97
N VAL A 217 0.79 -23.17 -29.06
CA VAL A 217 0.82 -24.18 -30.11
C VAL A 217 -0.22 -25.22 -29.66
N PRO A 218 -1.27 -25.49 -30.47
CA PRO A 218 -2.23 -26.51 -30.13
C PRO A 218 -1.52 -27.86 -30.00
N THR A 219 -1.23 -28.30 -28.79
CA THR A 219 -0.84 -29.68 -28.52
C THR A 219 -2.09 -30.53 -28.57
N THR A 220 -1.98 -31.67 -29.25
CA THR A 220 -3.07 -32.61 -29.60
C THR A 220 -3.86 -33.13 -28.39
N GLU A 221 -3.36 -32.91 -27.17
CA GLU A 221 -3.98 -33.34 -25.92
C GLU A 221 -5.13 -32.42 -25.46
N ALA A 222 -5.29 -31.22 -26.03
CA ALA A 222 -6.33 -30.25 -25.65
C ALA A 222 -7.74 -30.54 -26.23
N LEU A 223 -7.93 -31.62 -26.99
CA LEU A 223 -9.22 -31.92 -27.64
C LEU A 223 -10.35 -32.41 -26.70
N SER A 224 -10.07 -32.59 -25.40
CA SER A 224 -11.05 -33.18 -24.46
C SER A 224 -11.62 -32.21 -23.41
N GLN A 225 -11.13 -30.97 -23.31
CA GLN A 225 -11.66 -30.00 -22.35
C GLN A 225 -11.74 -28.60 -22.96
N GLY A 226 -12.97 -28.19 -23.27
CA GLY A 226 -13.43 -26.79 -23.35
C GLY A 226 -12.48 -25.80 -24.01
N ASN A 227 -12.60 -25.68 -25.33
CA ASN A 227 -11.96 -24.66 -26.17
C ASN A 227 -11.99 -23.27 -25.52
N GLN A 228 -10.86 -22.85 -24.97
CA GLN A 228 -10.59 -21.44 -24.73
C GLN A 228 -10.30 -20.81 -26.09
N ASN A 229 -11.22 -19.97 -26.57
CA ASN A 229 -11.23 -19.31 -27.88
C ASN A 229 -11.79 -20.13 -29.07
N GLY A 230 -12.98 -20.71 -28.94
CA GLY A 230 -14.04 -20.62 -29.96
C GLY A 230 -13.84 -21.17 -31.39
N PHE A 231 -12.69 -21.71 -31.79
CA PHE A 231 -12.50 -22.28 -33.13
C PHE A 231 -11.89 -23.68 -33.01
N GLY A 232 -12.76 -24.66 -32.73
CA GLY A 232 -12.40 -26.05 -33.01
C GLY A 232 -12.48 -26.23 -34.52
N TYR A 233 -11.34 -26.43 -35.18
CA TYR A 233 -11.33 -26.81 -36.60
C TYR A 233 -12.24 -28.03 -36.81
N LYS A 234 -13.12 -27.97 -37.80
CA LYS A 234 -13.99 -29.09 -38.17
C LYS A 234 -13.48 -29.65 -39.48
N MET A 235 -12.94 -30.86 -39.40
CA MET A 235 -12.50 -31.60 -40.58
C MET A 235 -13.72 -31.87 -41.47
N PRO A 236 -13.65 -31.66 -42.80
CA PRO A 236 -14.68 -32.16 -43.70
C PRO A 236 -14.84 -33.68 -43.59
N ASP A 237 -16.08 -34.15 -43.73
CA ASP A 237 -16.40 -35.58 -43.67
C ASP A 237 -15.71 -36.32 -44.82
N VAL A 238 -15.10 -37.46 -44.49
CA VAL A 238 -14.47 -38.34 -45.49
C VAL A 238 -15.58 -39.08 -46.24
N PRO A 239 -15.63 -39.00 -47.58
CA PRO A 239 -16.65 -39.71 -48.35
C PRO A 239 -16.43 -41.22 -48.28
N ASP A 240 -17.51 -41.96 -48.04
CA ASP A 240 -17.51 -43.43 -48.14
C ASP A 240 -17.70 -43.91 -49.60
N VAL A 241 -17.96 -42.99 -50.53
CA VAL A 241 -18.20 -43.26 -51.96
C VAL A 241 -17.59 -42.14 -52.80
N PHE A 242 -17.04 -42.53 -53.95
CA PHE A 242 -16.42 -41.63 -54.94
C PHE A 242 -17.15 -41.77 -56.29
N PRO A 243 -18.28 -41.06 -56.48
CA PRO A 243 -19.07 -41.13 -57.70
C PRO A 243 -18.25 -40.81 -58.95
N GLU A 244 -17.26 -39.93 -58.82
CA GLU A 244 -16.39 -39.50 -59.93
C GLU A 244 -15.61 -40.65 -60.57
N LEU A 245 -15.34 -41.73 -59.81
CA LEU A 245 -14.66 -42.92 -60.34
C LEU A 245 -15.55 -43.75 -61.26
N SER A 246 -16.88 -43.61 -61.16
CA SER A 246 -17.83 -44.33 -62.03
C SER A 246 -17.93 -43.70 -63.43
N GLU A 247 -17.42 -42.48 -63.60
CA GLU A 247 -17.44 -41.73 -64.85
C GLU A 247 -16.14 -41.91 -65.67
N LEU A 248 -15.12 -42.54 -65.09
CA LEU A 248 -13.82 -42.80 -65.72
C LEU A 248 -13.84 -44.07 -66.58
N SER A 249 -12.98 -44.15 -67.60
CA SER A 249 -12.86 -45.35 -68.44
C SER A 249 -12.08 -46.46 -67.73
N ILE A 250 -12.24 -47.70 -68.19
CA ILE A 250 -11.53 -48.87 -67.64
C ILE A 250 -10.00 -48.72 -67.81
N SER A 251 -9.56 -48.05 -68.87
CA SER A 251 -8.13 -47.74 -69.07
C SER A 251 -7.64 -46.78 -67.99
N ASP A 252 -8.37 -45.68 -67.77
CA ASP A 252 -8.00 -44.66 -66.77
C ASP A 252 -7.97 -45.24 -65.36
N LEU A 253 -8.91 -46.14 -65.03
CA LEU A 253 -8.95 -46.84 -63.74
C LEU A 253 -7.79 -47.85 -63.59
N THR A 254 -7.39 -48.50 -64.68
CA THR A 254 -6.23 -49.41 -64.68
C THR A 254 -4.94 -48.62 -64.49
N ASP A 255 -4.80 -47.51 -65.22
CA ASP A 255 -3.67 -46.59 -65.11
C ASP A 255 -3.59 -45.97 -63.71
N MET A 256 -4.71 -45.55 -63.11
CA MET A 256 -4.76 -45.07 -61.71
C MET A 256 -4.40 -46.14 -60.68
N ASN A 257 -4.71 -47.42 -60.94
CA ASN A 257 -4.39 -48.51 -60.01
C ASN A 257 -2.92 -48.96 -60.13
N GLU A 258 -2.33 -48.84 -61.32
CA GLU A 258 -0.94 -49.23 -61.58
C GLU A 258 0.05 -48.07 -61.37
N GLN A 259 -0.39 -46.81 -61.48
CA GLN A 259 0.44 -45.62 -61.36
C GLN A 259 -0.02 -44.73 -60.19
N GLU A 260 0.78 -44.70 -59.13
CA GLU A 260 0.52 -43.92 -57.91
C GLU A 260 0.42 -42.41 -58.17
N ASP A 261 1.19 -41.89 -59.14
CA ASP A 261 1.21 -40.47 -59.49
C ASP A 261 -0.14 -39.98 -60.02
N ILE A 262 -0.81 -40.79 -60.86
CA ILE A 262 -2.14 -40.49 -61.42
C ILE A 262 -3.19 -40.53 -60.31
N LEU A 263 -3.08 -41.49 -59.39
CA LEU A 263 -3.96 -41.58 -58.23
C LEU A 263 -3.82 -40.36 -57.30
N LEU A 264 -2.59 -39.93 -57.03
CA LEU A 264 -2.29 -38.72 -56.24
C LEU A 264 -2.84 -37.46 -56.89
N GLU A 265 -2.74 -37.32 -58.22
CA GLU A 265 -3.29 -36.19 -58.96
C GLU A 265 -4.82 -36.13 -58.84
N GLN A 266 -5.51 -37.26 -58.91
CA GLN A 266 -6.95 -37.31 -58.66
C GLN A 266 -7.30 -37.02 -57.19
N PHE A 267 -6.48 -37.50 -56.24
CA PHE A 267 -6.68 -37.27 -54.81
C PHE A 267 -6.59 -35.79 -54.44
N VAL A 268 -5.61 -35.05 -54.98
CA VAL A 268 -5.48 -33.59 -54.81
C VAL A 268 -6.71 -32.84 -55.34
N ASN A 269 -7.42 -33.42 -56.30
CA ASN A 269 -8.61 -32.82 -56.88
C ASN A 269 -9.88 -33.02 -56.06
N LEU A 270 -9.88 -33.92 -55.06
CA LEU A 270 -11.02 -34.17 -54.20
C LEU A 270 -11.48 -32.90 -53.47
N PRO A 271 -12.80 -32.66 -53.39
CA PRO A 271 -13.34 -31.45 -52.76
C PRO A 271 -12.98 -31.35 -51.27
N GLN A 272 -12.82 -32.48 -50.57
CA GLN A 272 -12.46 -32.51 -49.15
C GLN A 272 -11.02 -32.04 -48.94
N LEU A 273 -10.07 -32.49 -49.77
CA LEU A 273 -8.68 -32.08 -49.65
C LEU A 273 -8.50 -30.61 -50.04
N LYS A 274 -9.20 -30.15 -51.10
CA LYS A 274 -9.25 -28.72 -51.45
C LYS A 274 -9.79 -27.85 -50.31
N HIS A 275 -10.83 -28.32 -49.63
CA HIS A 275 -11.38 -27.64 -48.45
C HIS A 275 -10.35 -27.53 -47.32
N ILE A 276 -9.67 -28.64 -46.96
CA ILE A 276 -8.62 -28.64 -45.94
C ILE A 276 -7.46 -27.69 -46.31
N ILE A 277 -7.04 -27.67 -47.58
CA ILE A 277 -5.98 -26.77 -48.05
C ILE A 277 -6.39 -25.30 -47.91
N ASN A 278 -7.63 -24.96 -48.30
CA ASN A 278 -8.16 -23.62 -48.15
C ASN A 278 -8.27 -23.20 -46.67
N ASP A 279 -8.80 -24.09 -45.82
CA ASP A 279 -8.91 -23.85 -44.38
C ASP A 279 -7.54 -23.58 -43.75
N LYS A 280 -6.53 -24.38 -44.13
CA LYS A 280 -5.13 -24.19 -43.70
C LYS A 280 -4.61 -22.82 -44.13
N ASP A 281 -4.83 -22.44 -45.39
CA ASP A 281 -4.36 -21.15 -45.91
C ASP A 281 -5.04 -19.97 -45.22
N ASP A 282 -6.33 -20.06 -44.95
CA ASP A 282 -7.08 -19.02 -44.23
C ASP A 282 -6.66 -18.94 -42.75
N LEU A 283 -6.39 -20.08 -42.11
CA LEU A 283 -5.83 -20.11 -40.77
C LEU A 283 -4.43 -19.47 -40.73
N VAL A 284 -3.56 -19.78 -41.69
CA VAL A 284 -2.23 -19.18 -41.80
C VAL A 284 -2.33 -17.65 -41.96
N LYS A 285 -3.19 -17.17 -42.86
CA LYS A 285 -3.43 -15.72 -43.02
C LYS A 285 -3.93 -15.09 -41.73
N SER A 286 -4.87 -15.74 -41.04
CA SER A 286 -5.43 -15.26 -39.77
C SER A 286 -4.36 -15.14 -38.68
N ILE A 287 -3.50 -16.16 -38.55
CA ILE A 287 -2.37 -16.15 -37.62
C ILE A 287 -1.40 -15.02 -37.95
N GLU A 288 -1.06 -14.85 -39.23
CA GLU A 288 -0.16 -13.78 -39.68
C GLU A 288 -0.74 -12.39 -39.39
N GLU A 289 -2.02 -12.16 -39.69
CA GLU A 289 -2.70 -10.92 -39.36
C GLU A 289 -2.72 -10.64 -37.86
N LEU A 290 -2.99 -11.67 -37.04
CA LEU A 290 -3.01 -11.54 -35.59
C LEU A 290 -1.61 -11.21 -35.06
N ALA A 291 -0.57 -11.86 -35.58
CA ALA A 291 0.82 -11.56 -35.24
C ALA A 291 1.19 -10.11 -35.59
N LYS A 292 0.80 -9.63 -36.78
CA LYS A 292 0.99 -8.24 -37.20
C LYS A 292 0.26 -7.26 -36.28
N LYS A 293 -1.00 -7.53 -35.94
CA LYS A 293 -1.79 -6.70 -35.01
C LYS A 293 -1.13 -6.65 -33.63
N ASN A 294 -0.65 -7.78 -33.11
CA ASN A 294 0.06 -7.83 -31.83
C ASN A 294 1.36 -7.00 -31.87
N LEU A 295 2.15 -7.12 -32.94
CA LEU A 295 3.36 -6.34 -33.11
C LEU A 295 3.09 -4.82 -33.17
N LEU A 296 1.98 -4.41 -33.79
CA LEU A 296 1.57 -3.00 -33.83
C LEU A 296 1.13 -2.46 -32.46
N LEU A 297 0.68 -3.32 -31.54
CA LEU A 297 0.28 -2.91 -30.19
C LEU A 297 1.48 -2.72 -29.26
N GLU A 298 2.59 -3.41 -29.50
CA GLU A 298 3.82 -3.34 -28.71
C GLU A 298 4.28 -1.89 -28.40
N PRO A 299 4.46 -0.98 -29.38
CA PRO A 299 4.93 0.37 -29.08
C PRO A 299 3.95 1.17 -28.22
N SER A 300 2.64 0.96 -28.38
CA SER A 300 1.62 1.64 -27.57
C SER A 300 1.62 1.13 -26.13
N LEU A 301 1.77 -0.18 -25.95
CA LEU A 301 1.88 -0.81 -24.63
C LEU A 301 3.16 -0.35 -23.92
N GLU A 302 4.29 -0.31 -24.62
CA GLU A 302 5.56 0.14 -24.03
C GLU A 302 5.51 1.63 -23.66
N THR A 303 4.89 2.47 -24.49
CA THR A 303 4.67 3.89 -24.16
C THR A 303 3.82 4.06 -22.90
N LYS A 304 2.73 3.28 -22.77
CA LYS A 304 1.87 3.29 -21.58
C LYS A 304 2.61 2.79 -20.35
N ARG A 305 3.41 1.72 -20.49
CA ARG A 305 4.27 1.18 -19.43
C ARG A 305 5.25 2.25 -18.94
N GLN A 306 5.97 2.90 -19.85
CA GLN A 306 6.90 3.97 -19.48
C GLN A 306 6.20 5.12 -18.76
N THR A 307 5.02 5.54 -19.24
CA THR A 307 4.22 6.59 -18.58
C THR A 307 3.86 6.22 -17.14
N ILE A 308 3.53 4.95 -16.88
CA ILE A 308 3.23 4.46 -15.53
C ILE A 308 4.48 4.54 -14.65
N LEU A 309 5.64 4.12 -15.15
CA LEU A 309 6.91 4.18 -14.43
C LEU A 309 7.26 5.62 -14.04
N ASP A 310 7.17 6.56 -15.00
CA ASP A 310 7.46 7.98 -14.76
C ASP A 310 6.51 8.60 -13.72
N LYS A 311 5.22 8.23 -13.75
CA LYS A 311 4.22 8.70 -12.78
C LYS A 311 4.45 8.12 -11.39
N TYR A 312 4.86 6.86 -11.33
CA TYR A 312 5.20 6.20 -10.08
C TYR A 312 6.44 6.83 -9.43
N GLU A 313 7.47 7.16 -10.22
CA GLU A 313 8.65 7.88 -9.73
C GLU A 313 8.29 9.26 -9.18
N GLN A 314 7.46 10.02 -9.91
CA GLN A 314 6.94 11.32 -9.44
C GLN A 314 6.18 11.19 -8.12
N LEU A 315 5.35 10.15 -7.97
CA LEU A 315 4.59 9.90 -6.75
C LEU A 315 5.54 9.61 -5.57
N ILE A 316 6.54 8.76 -5.75
CA ILE A 316 7.55 8.46 -4.72
C ILE A 316 8.29 9.73 -4.31
N HIS A 317 8.73 10.53 -5.28
CA HIS A 317 9.43 11.78 -5.01
C HIS A 317 8.57 12.75 -4.20
N LEU A 318 7.31 12.94 -4.59
CA LEU A 318 6.39 13.84 -3.92
C LEU A 318 6.04 13.35 -2.51
N LYS A 319 5.79 12.05 -2.33
CA LYS A 319 5.55 11.42 -1.02
C LYS A 319 6.73 11.65 -0.09
N THR A 320 7.95 11.36 -0.56
CA THR A 320 9.17 11.57 0.23
C THR A 320 9.35 13.04 0.63
N THR A 321 9.05 13.97 -0.29
CA THR A 321 9.15 15.40 -0.01
C THR A 321 8.08 15.86 0.98
N PHE A 322 6.87 15.34 0.87
CA PHE A 322 5.78 15.61 1.80
C PHE A 322 6.11 15.09 3.20
N GLU A 323 6.56 13.84 3.32
CA GLU A 323 6.96 13.24 4.60
C GLU A 323 8.07 14.04 5.28
N LYS A 324 9.09 14.48 4.53
CA LYS A 324 10.13 15.39 5.04
C LYS A 324 9.56 16.70 5.57
N LYS A 325 8.59 17.31 4.88
CA LYS A 325 7.95 18.55 5.32
C LYS A 325 7.10 18.35 6.57
N VAL A 326 6.34 17.25 6.65
CA VAL A 326 5.55 16.89 7.83
C VAL A 326 6.44 16.62 9.02
N GLN A 327 7.53 15.86 8.84
CA GLN A 327 8.51 15.61 9.89
C GLN A 327 9.10 16.93 10.41
N ARG A 328 9.50 17.82 9.49
CA ARG A 328 10.05 19.13 9.88
C ARG A 328 9.03 20.00 10.61
N GLN A 329 7.78 19.99 10.16
CA GLN A 329 6.69 20.69 10.83
C GLN A 329 6.49 20.15 12.25
N HIS A 330 6.50 18.83 12.41
CA HIS A 330 6.33 18.19 13.71
C HIS A 330 7.47 18.57 14.68
N GLU A 331 8.73 18.49 14.26
CA GLU A 331 9.89 18.93 15.05
C GLU A 331 9.78 20.39 15.49
N LEU A 332 9.37 21.28 14.57
CA LEU A 332 9.17 22.70 14.88
C LEU A 332 7.99 22.90 15.85
N SER A 333 6.89 22.16 15.66
CA SER A 333 5.73 22.23 16.55
C SER A 333 6.07 21.76 17.97
N GLU A 334 6.88 20.70 18.12
CA GLU A 334 7.28 20.20 19.43
C GLU A 334 8.30 21.12 20.11
N SER A 335 9.32 21.59 19.37
CA SER A 335 10.35 22.47 19.91
C SER A 335 9.80 23.86 20.24
N CYS A 336 8.87 24.39 19.45
CA CYS A 336 8.19 25.65 19.72
C CYS A 336 6.89 25.48 20.50
N SER A 337 6.57 24.27 20.98
CA SER A 337 5.40 24.07 21.83
C SER A 337 5.52 24.91 23.10
N ALA A 338 4.38 25.39 23.57
CA ALA A 338 4.28 26.17 24.79
C ALA A 338 4.95 25.49 25.99
N SER A 339 4.69 24.21 26.16
CA SER A 339 5.28 23.39 27.23
C SER A 339 6.80 23.28 27.09
N ALA A 340 7.31 23.07 25.87
CA ALA A 340 8.76 23.03 25.64
C ALA A 340 9.40 24.41 25.89
N LEU A 341 8.74 25.51 25.51
CA LEU A 341 9.23 26.86 25.78
C LEU A 341 9.20 27.18 27.28
N GLN A 342 8.14 26.79 27.99
CA GLN A 342 8.02 26.94 29.44
C GLN A 342 9.12 26.16 30.16
N ALA A 343 9.32 24.89 29.82
CA ALA A 343 10.36 24.07 30.40
C ALA A 343 11.77 24.65 30.17
N ARG A 344 12.05 25.16 28.96
CA ARG A 344 13.32 25.85 28.66
C ARG A 344 13.48 27.14 29.45
N LEU A 345 12.42 27.93 29.60
CA LEU A 345 12.44 29.16 30.40
C LEU A 345 12.71 28.84 31.88
N LYS A 346 12.10 27.79 32.42
CA LYS A 346 12.29 27.33 33.79
C LYS A 346 13.72 26.91 34.07
N VAL A 347 14.28 26.07 33.20
CA VAL A 347 15.69 25.63 33.30
C VAL A 347 16.63 26.83 33.21
N ALA A 348 16.46 27.70 32.21
CA ALA A 348 17.31 28.88 32.05
C ALA A 348 17.15 29.91 33.19
N ALA A 349 16.00 29.94 33.89
CA ALA A 349 15.79 30.78 35.06
C ALA A 349 16.55 30.22 36.28
N HIS A 350 16.52 28.90 36.46
CA HIS A 350 17.27 28.20 37.52
C HIS A 350 18.78 28.31 37.31
N GLU A 351 19.26 28.06 36.08
CA GLU A 351 20.68 28.22 35.73
C GLU A 351 21.17 29.65 36.03
N ALA A 352 20.38 30.68 35.69
CA ALA A 352 20.74 32.06 36.00
C ALA A 352 20.74 32.37 37.51
N GLU A 353 19.94 31.64 38.30
CA GLU A 353 19.91 31.75 39.77
C GLU A 353 21.18 31.10 40.37
N GLU A 354 21.52 29.88 39.97
CA GLU A 354 22.74 29.19 40.39
C GLU A 354 24.01 29.95 40.00
N GLU A 355 24.06 30.52 38.78
CA GLU A 355 25.15 31.40 38.36
C GLU A 355 25.24 32.66 39.24
N SER A 356 24.10 33.23 39.64
CA SER A 356 24.11 34.39 40.55
C SER A 356 24.57 34.04 41.96
N ASP A 357 24.25 32.83 42.43
CA ASP A 357 24.72 32.31 43.72
C ASP A 357 26.23 32.06 43.68
N THR A 358 26.74 31.49 42.59
CA THR A 358 28.18 31.30 42.35
C THR A 358 28.92 32.65 42.37
N ILE A 359 28.38 33.68 41.71
CA ILE A 359 28.96 35.03 41.72
C ILE A 359 28.98 35.63 43.15
N ALA A 360 27.94 35.36 43.96
CA ALA A 360 27.92 35.79 45.35
C ALA A 360 28.95 35.05 46.21
N GLU A 361 29.11 33.75 46.01
CA GLU A 361 30.14 32.94 46.67
C GLU A 361 31.55 33.43 46.32
N ASP A 362 31.85 33.66 45.03
CA ASP A 362 33.15 34.14 44.60
C ASP A 362 33.51 35.52 45.19
N PHE A 363 32.52 36.42 45.35
CA PHE A 363 32.71 37.69 46.03
C PHE A 363 33.00 37.50 47.54
N LEU A 364 32.27 36.61 48.22
CA LEU A 364 32.49 36.31 49.65
C LEU A 364 33.87 35.68 49.91
N GLU A 365 34.38 34.91 48.95
CA GLU A 365 35.73 34.34 48.96
C GLU A 365 36.82 35.36 48.57
N GLY A 366 36.44 36.59 48.18
CA GLY A 366 37.36 37.66 47.81
C GLY A 366 38.00 37.50 46.44
N LYS A 367 37.42 36.67 45.56
CA LYS A 367 37.92 36.43 44.19
C LYS A 367 37.48 37.52 43.20
N THR A 368 36.50 38.34 43.55
CA THR A 368 35.91 39.37 42.70
C THR A 368 35.83 40.71 43.44
N GLU A 369 36.12 41.81 42.75
CA GLU A 369 36.00 43.16 43.32
C GLU A 369 34.52 43.62 43.38
N ILE A 370 34.25 44.62 44.22
CA ILE A 370 32.87 45.07 44.52
C ILE A 370 32.11 45.56 43.28
N ASP A 371 32.77 46.29 42.39
CA ASP A 371 32.15 46.87 41.20
C ASP A 371 31.81 45.79 40.16
N ASP A 372 32.71 44.83 39.97
CA ASP A 372 32.51 43.68 39.07
C ASP A 372 31.42 42.74 39.61
N PHE A 373 31.43 42.46 40.91
CA PHE A 373 30.39 41.71 41.58
C PHE A 373 29.02 42.36 41.37
N LEU A 374 28.90 43.66 41.67
CA LEU A 374 27.61 44.35 41.58
C LEU A 374 27.07 44.34 40.15
N SER A 375 27.93 44.54 39.15
CA SER A 375 27.57 44.50 37.74
C SER A 375 27.05 43.11 37.33
N SER A 376 27.86 42.06 37.51
CA SER A 376 27.51 40.70 37.08
C SER A 376 26.36 40.09 37.87
N PHE A 377 26.29 40.35 39.18
CA PHE A 377 25.21 39.85 40.03
C PHE A 377 23.87 40.50 39.68
N MET A 378 23.85 41.83 39.48
CA MET A 378 22.63 42.52 39.05
C MET A 378 22.19 42.08 37.66
N GLU A 379 23.11 41.86 36.72
CA GLU A 379 22.81 41.32 35.40
C GLU A 379 22.13 39.94 35.51
N LYS A 380 22.74 38.98 36.22
CA LYS A 380 22.21 37.62 36.34
C LYS A 380 20.88 37.57 37.09
N ARG A 381 20.73 38.30 38.19
CA ARG A 381 19.46 38.39 38.94
C ARG A 381 18.36 39.02 38.10
N THR A 382 18.67 40.07 37.32
CA THR A 382 17.71 40.69 36.39
C THR A 382 17.24 39.69 35.34
N ILE A 383 18.17 38.92 34.75
CA ILE A 383 17.85 37.87 33.76
C ILE A 383 16.98 36.78 34.38
N CYS A 384 17.34 36.28 35.57
CA CYS A 384 16.57 35.27 36.32
C CYS A 384 15.12 35.74 36.55
N HIS A 385 14.94 36.93 37.13
CA HIS A 385 13.61 37.50 37.40
C HIS A 385 12.81 37.72 36.11
N CYS A 386 13.44 38.22 35.04
CA CYS A 386 12.77 38.39 33.75
C CYS A 386 12.32 37.06 33.15
N ARG A 387 13.12 35.99 33.27
CA ARG A 387 12.76 34.65 32.79
C ARG A 387 11.62 34.05 33.61
N ARG A 388 11.66 34.16 34.94
CA ARG A 388 10.60 33.71 35.86
C ARG A 388 9.28 34.44 35.61
N ALA A 389 9.30 35.76 35.46
CA ALA A 389 8.10 36.54 35.12
C ALA A 389 7.52 36.18 33.75
N LYS A 390 8.38 35.91 32.75
CA LYS A 390 7.94 35.43 31.42
C LYS A 390 7.34 34.02 31.49
N GLU A 391 7.92 33.13 32.28
CA GLU A 391 7.40 31.77 32.52
C GLU A 391 6.02 31.82 33.18
N GLU A 392 5.87 32.59 34.27
CA GLU A 392 4.59 32.75 34.97
C GLU A 392 3.51 33.35 34.08
N LYS A 393 3.86 34.36 33.27
CA LYS A 393 2.92 34.97 32.32
C LYS A 393 2.51 33.98 31.23
N LEU A 394 3.45 33.17 30.74
CA LEU A 394 3.18 32.12 29.78
C LEU A 394 2.24 31.07 30.40
N GLN A 395 2.51 30.65 31.63
CA GLN A 395 1.66 29.73 32.40
C GLN A 395 0.24 30.26 32.60
N GLN A 396 0.09 31.54 32.97
CA GLN A 396 -1.23 32.18 33.12
C GLN A 396 -2.07 32.11 31.84
N ILE A 397 -1.46 32.40 30.68
CA ILE A 397 -2.15 32.35 29.38
C ILE A 397 -2.69 30.94 29.08
N PHE A 398 -1.98 29.88 29.50
CA PHE A 398 -2.44 28.48 29.34
C PHE A 398 -3.55 28.09 30.30
N PHE A 399 -3.58 28.63 31.52
CA PHE A 399 -4.65 28.35 32.48
C PHE A 399 -5.89 29.23 32.29
N SER A 400 -5.78 30.32 31.53
CA SER A 400 -6.88 31.26 31.25
C SER A 400 -7.57 31.05 29.90
N SER A 401 -7.10 30.12 29.08
CA SER A 401 -7.69 29.72 27.79
C SER A 401 -8.31 28.33 27.93
#